data_AF-A0A8J7UMU0-F1
#
_entry.id   AF-A0A8J7UMU0-F1
#
_cell.length_a   1.000
_cell.length_b   1.000
_cell.length_c   1.000
_cell.angle_alpha   90.00
_cell.angle_beta   90.00
_cell.angle_gamma   90.00
#
_symmetry.space_group_name_H-M   'P 1'
#
loop_
_entity.id
_entity.type
_entity.pdbx_description
1 polymer ?
#
loop_
_entity_poly.entity_id
_entity_poly.type
_entity_poly.pdbx_seq_one_letter_code
_entity_poly.pdbx_strand_id
1 'polypeptide(L)'
;MRTPLAAAGLVALGVLLMANPLFLPVPVGEPDPAYTHTVQPVTDGSVAGFESPATGAGNETDGGNDSNASDAVVAYADLAPDAREAFDRARDAPEGGFGVEDPAERVDSLPYPTEPTLGDGLLIVEYDGERYEFWTRTVEREPGAVVAQRTLLQPVAFLAGFLAVVAGAAVGLRGRLGGD
;
A
#
# COMPACT_ATOMS: atom_id res chain seq x y z
N MET A 1 28.38 19.80 -43.63
CA MET A 1 27.21 20.44 -42.96
C MET A 1 26.25 19.46 -42.28
N ARG A 2 26.11 18.18 -42.71
CA ARG A 2 25.11 17.25 -42.13
C ARG A 2 25.48 16.66 -40.76
N THR A 3 26.78 16.47 -40.51
CA THR A 3 27.33 15.91 -39.27
C THR A 3 27.08 16.72 -37.99
N PRO A 4 27.25 18.07 -37.96
CA PRO A 4 26.98 18.85 -36.75
C PRO A 4 25.48 18.88 -36.40
N LEU A 5 24.61 18.87 -37.41
CA LEU A 5 23.16 18.83 -37.24
C LEU A 5 22.70 17.50 -36.63
N ALA A 6 23.29 16.39 -37.06
CA ALA A 6 23.04 15.06 -36.48
C ALA A 6 23.52 14.94 -35.03
N ALA A 7 24.69 15.51 -34.71
CA ALA A 7 25.22 15.52 -33.34
C ALA A 7 24.33 16.36 -32.40
N ALA A 8 23.92 17.55 -32.83
CA ALA A 8 23.01 18.40 -32.06
C ALA A 8 21.64 17.73 -31.85
N GLY A 9 21.11 17.05 -32.87
CA GLY A 9 19.86 16.30 -32.78
C GLY A 9 19.91 15.16 -31.77
N LEU A 10 21.00 14.38 -31.75
CA LEU A 10 21.20 13.29 -30.79
C LEU A 10 21.32 13.77 -29.35
N VAL A 11 22.05 14.87 -29.13
CA VAL A 11 22.17 15.47 -27.79
C VAL A 11 20.84 16.03 -27.32
N ALA A 12 20.10 16.76 -28.18
CA ALA A 12 18.79 17.29 -27.83
C ALA A 12 17.77 16.18 -27.51
N LEU A 13 17.75 15.11 -28.31
CA LEU A 13 16.91 13.93 -28.07
C LEU A 13 17.30 13.23 -26.76
N GLY A 14 18.61 13.06 -26.52
CA GLY A 14 19.10 12.42 -25.31
C GLY A 14 18.76 13.20 -24.04
N VAL A 15 18.93 14.52 -24.07
CA VAL A 15 18.52 15.41 -22.97
C VAL A 15 17.01 15.38 -22.77
N LEU A 16 16.21 15.38 -23.85
CA LEU A 16 14.75 15.23 -23.74
C LEU A 16 14.35 13.92 -23.07
N LEU A 17 14.97 12.80 -23.44
CA LEU A 17 14.68 11.49 -22.85
C LEU A 17 15.12 11.41 -21.37
N MET A 18 16.26 12.01 -21.02
CA MET A 18 16.75 12.02 -19.64
C MET A 18 16.00 13.00 -18.74
N ALA A 19 15.61 14.16 -19.26
CA ALA A 19 14.89 15.20 -18.52
C ALA A 19 13.40 14.91 -18.41
N ASN A 20 12.85 14.04 -19.26
CA ASN A 20 11.41 13.80 -19.34
C ASN A 20 10.94 12.35 -19.07
N PRO A 21 11.36 11.69 -17.97
CA PRO A 21 10.69 10.47 -17.52
C PRO A 21 9.29 10.73 -16.94
N LEU A 22 8.91 12.01 -16.72
CA LEU A 22 7.67 12.44 -16.05
C LEU A 22 6.47 12.70 -16.99
N PHE A 23 6.66 12.90 -18.30
CA PHE A 23 5.55 13.13 -19.25
C PHE A 23 5.24 11.93 -20.15
N LEU A 24 5.81 10.76 -19.88
CA LEU A 24 5.25 9.55 -20.48
C LEU A 24 3.82 9.41 -19.93
N PRO A 25 2.78 9.36 -20.78
CA PRO A 25 1.41 9.21 -20.31
C PRO A 25 1.36 7.97 -19.43
N VAL A 26 1.11 8.18 -18.14
CA VAL A 26 0.86 7.10 -17.20
C VAL A 26 -0.58 6.68 -17.45
N PRO A 27 -0.86 5.40 -17.75
CA PRO A 27 -2.23 4.93 -17.74
C PRO A 27 -2.75 5.14 -16.32
N VAL A 28 -3.66 6.08 -16.15
CA VAL A 28 -4.53 6.15 -14.98
C VAL A 28 -5.45 4.94 -15.07
N GLY A 29 -4.98 3.81 -14.56
CA GLY A 29 -5.80 2.64 -14.33
C GLY A 29 -6.72 2.89 -13.15
N GLU A 30 -7.84 2.17 -13.10
CA GLU A 30 -8.65 2.10 -11.89
C GLU A 30 -7.78 1.60 -10.71
N PRO A 31 -7.94 2.18 -9.50
CA PRO A 31 -7.22 1.72 -8.32
C PRO A 31 -7.40 0.21 -8.15
N ASP A 32 -6.33 -0.49 -7.78
CA ASP A 32 -6.38 -1.92 -7.54
C ASP A 32 -6.62 -2.15 -6.03
N PRO A 33 -7.86 -2.48 -5.62
CA PRO A 33 -8.19 -2.59 -4.21
C PRO A 33 -7.59 -3.87 -3.63
N ALA A 34 -6.80 -3.72 -2.59
CA ALA A 34 -6.31 -4.83 -1.80
C ALA A 34 -6.99 -4.86 -0.45
N TYR A 35 -7.44 -6.04 -0.04
CA TYR A 35 -8.09 -6.25 1.25
C TYR A 35 -7.06 -6.82 2.21
N THR A 36 -6.82 -6.15 3.32
CA THR A 36 -5.80 -6.55 4.29
C THR A 36 -6.43 -6.96 5.60
N HIS A 37 -5.84 -7.96 6.24
CA HIS A 37 -6.19 -8.49 7.55
C HIS A 37 -4.96 -8.42 8.44
N THR A 38 -5.03 -7.71 9.56
CA THR A 38 -3.90 -7.62 10.50
C THR A 38 -4.36 -7.87 11.93
N VAL A 39 -3.59 -8.65 12.68
CA VAL A 39 -3.79 -9.01 14.08
C VAL A 39 -2.57 -8.56 14.87
N GLN A 40 -2.81 -7.74 15.89
CA GLN A 40 -1.77 -7.30 16.81
C GLN A 40 -2.26 -7.35 18.26
N PRO A 41 -1.40 -7.64 19.24
CA PRO A 41 -1.78 -7.57 20.64
C PRO A 41 -2.15 -6.12 21.02
N VAL A 42 -3.13 -5.96 21.90
CA VAL A 42 -3.49 -4.65 22.45
C VAL A 42 -2.34 -4.15 23.35
N THR A 43 -1.85 -2.93 23.10
CA THR A 43 -0.76 -2.26 23.84
C THR A 43 -1.17 -0.85 24.31
N ASP A 44 -0.32 -0.14 25.05
CA ASP A 44 -0.63 1.20 25.60
C ASP A 44 -0.87 2.25 24.50
N GLY A 45 -0.44 1.97 23.26
CA GLY A 45 -0.68 2.80 22.07
C GLY A 45 -1.79 2.27 21.14
N SER A 46 -2.48 1.20 21.53
CA SER A 46 -3.58 0.62 20.76
C SER A 46 -4.82 1.51 20.78
N VAL A 47 -5.59 1.49 19.70
CA VAL A 47 -6.77 2.35 19.54
C VAL A 47 -7.83 2.03 20.58
N ALA A 48 -7.88 0.78 21.05
CA ALA A 48 -8.78 0.38 22.13
C ALA A 48 -8.25 0.62 23.56
N GLY A 49 -6.94 0.86 23.74
CA GLY A 49 -6.29 1.05 25.04
C GLY A 49 -6.49 -0.07 26.07
N PHE A 50 -5.60 -0.18 27.06
CA PHE A 50 -5.83 -1.09 28.21
C PHE A 50 -6.93 -0.60 29.16
N GLU A 51 -7.42 0.63 28.98
CA GLU A 51 -8.43 1.26 29.84
C GLU A 51 -9.89 0.90 29.48
N SER A 52 -10.12 0.03 28.47
CA SER A 52 -11.44 -0.56 28.23
C SER A 52 -11.79 -1.54 29.37
N PRO A 53 -12.74 -1.19 30.27
CA PRO A 53 -12.77 -1.71 31.63
C PRO A 53 -13.16 -3.19 31.65
N ALA A 54 -12.19 -4.02 32.00
CA ALA A 54 -12.39 -5.40 32.41
C ALA A 54 -12.59 -5.48 33.93
N THR A 55 -13.56 -4.75 34.51
CA THR A 55 -13.91 -5.02 35.92
C THR A 55 -15.36 -4.67 36.22
N GLY A 56 -16.22 -5.68 36.28
CA GLY A 56 -17.43 -5.59 37.06
C GLY A 56 -17.07 -5.50 38.54
N ALA A 57 -17.18 -4.31 39.13
CA ALA A 57 -17.43 -4.11 40.57
C ALA A 57 -17.70 -2.61 40.86
N GLY A 58 -18.95 -2.27 41.17
CA GLY A 58 -19.27 -1.14 42.04
C GLY A 58 -20.16 -0.01 41.48
N ASN A 59 -21.46 -0.15 41.73
CA ASN A 59 -22.37 0.90 42.19
C ASN A 59 -22.76 2.10 41.27
N GLU A 60 -23.97 1.98 40.72
CA GLU A 60 -25.03 3.00 40.51
C GLU A 60 -24.75 4.45 40.04
N THR A 61 -25.56 4.84 39.04
CA THR A 61 -26.09 6.19 38.67
C THR A 61 -25.21 7.09 37.79
N ASP A 62 -25.58 7.29 36.53
CA ASP A 62 -26.29 8.49 36.04
C ASP A 62 -26.59 8.36 34.52
N GLY A 63 -27.71 8.94 34.08
CA GLY A 63 -28.26 8.79 32.74
C GLY A 63 -27.52 9.57 31.66
N GLY A 64 -26.71 8.88 30.87
CA GLY A 64 -26.15 9.35 29.61
C GLY A 64 -26.25 8.24 28.56
N ASN A 65 -26.84 8.54 27.40
CA ASN A 65 -26.85 7.66 26.24
C ASN A 65 -25.45 7.64 25.61
N ASP A 66 -24.52 6.96 26.27
CA ASP A 66 -23.17 6.69 25.79
C ASP A 66 -23.12 5.20 25.37
N SER A 67 -23.04 4.96 24.06
CA SER A 67 -22.79 3.64 23.49
C SER A 67 -21.44 3.12 24.00
N ASN A 68 -21.53 2.26 25.01
CA ASN A 68 -20.45 1.70 25.80
C ASN A 68 -19.33 1.07 24.97
N ALA A 69 -18.10 1.57 25.12
CA ALA A 69 -16.87 0.96 24.59
C ALA A 69 -16.60 -0.46 25.14
N SER A 70 -17.30 -0.88 26.19
CA SER A 70 -17.28 -2.25 26.71
C SER A 70 -18.08 -3.26 25.87
N ASP A 71 -18.82 -2.81 24.85
CA ASP A 71 -19.50 -3.66 23.84
C ASP A 71 -18.58 -3.98 22.64
N ALA A 72 -17.33 -3.52 22.65
CA ALA A 72 -16.39 -3.62 21.53
C ALA A 72 -15.46 -4.85 21.57
N VAL A 73 -15.48 -5.62 22.67
CA VAL A 73 -14.68 -6.85 22.81
C VAL A 73 -15.53 -8.05 22.45
N VAL A 74 -15.11 -8.78 21.43
CA VAL A 74 -15.77 -9.98 20.91
C VAL A 74 -14.94 -11.19 21.32
N ALA A 75 -15.57 -12.19 21.93
CA ALA A 75 -14.87 -13.44 22.22
C ALA A 75 -14.55 -14.15 20.91
N TYR A 76 -13.36 -14.75 20.78
CA TYR A 76 -12.99 -15.51 19.57
C TYR A 76 -14.03 -16.55 19.19
N ALA A 77 -14.68 -17.20 20.16
CA ALA A 77 -15.72 -18.20 19.91
C ALA A 77 -16.99 -17.65 19.25
N ASP A 78 -17.25 -16.34 19.40
CA ASP A 78 -18.42 -15.66 18.85
C ASP A 78 -18.16 -15.11 17.44
N LEU A 79 -16.90 -15.14 16.96
CA LEU A 79 -16.58 -14.82 15.59
C LEU A 79 -17.18 -15.87 14.64
N ALA A 80 -17.64 -15.39 13.48
CA ALA A 80 -18.03 -16.25 12.38
C ALA A 80 -16.88 -17.21 12.00
N PRO A 81 -17.17 -18.44 11.52
CA PRO A 81 -16.13 -19.43 11.22
C PRO A 81 -15.04 -18.93 10.27
N ASP A 82 -15.43 -18.22 9.22
CA ASP A 82 -14.55 -17.58 8.24
C ASP A 82 -13.73 -16.42 8.84
N ALA A 83 -14.33 -15.62 9.72
CA ALA A 83 -13.60 -14.60 10.49
C ALA A 83 -12.54 -15.21 11.42
N ARG A 84 -12.81 -16.36 12.03
CA ARG A 84 -11.82 -17.08 12.86
C ARG A 84 -10.64 -17.58 12.05
N GLU A 85 -10.91 -18.22 10.91
CA GLU A 85 -9.86 -18.69 10.01
C GLU A 85 -8.98 -17.54 9.52
N ALA A 86 -9.58 -16.39 9.23
CA ALA A 86 -8.84 -15.20 8.86
C ALA A 86 -8.04 -14.60 10.03
N PHE A 87 -8.61 -14.56 11.23
CA PHE A 87 -7.90 -14.14 12.43
C PHE A 87 -6.66 -15.02 12.68
N ASP A 88 -6.83 -16.34 12.66
CA ASP A 88 -5.74 -17.29 12.90
C ASP A 88 -4.66 -17.16 11.82
N ARG A 89 -5.06 -17.06 10.56
CA ARG A 89 -4.13 -16.86 9.44
C ARG A 89 -3.34 -15.56 9.56
N ALA A 90 -3.99 -14.46 9.96
CA ALA A 90 -3.31 -13.18 10.16
C ALA A 90 -2.35 -13.23 11.34
N ARG A 91 -2.77 -13.80 12.47
CA ARG A 91 -1.95 -13.93 13.67
C ARG A 91 -0.71 -14.81 13.44
N ASP A 92 -0.87 -15.89 12.70
CA ASP A 92 0.22 -16.85 12.42
C ASP A 92 1.17 -16.36 11.30
N ALA A 93 0.83 -15.24 10.63
CA ALA A 93 1.68 -14.66 9.59
C ALA A 93 2.91 -13.95 10.18
N PRO A 94 4.05 -13.90 9.46
CA PRO A 94 5.31 -13.34 9.97
C PRO A 94 5.25 -11.88 10.42
N GLU A 95 4.29 -11.10 9.93
CA GLU A 95 4.09 -9.68 10.27
C GLU A 95 2.75 -9.44 10.98
N GLY A 96 2.08 -10.50 11.45
CA GLY A 96 0.75 -10.40 12.05
C GLY A 96 -0.32 -9.99 11.04
N GLY A 97 -0.16 -10.29 9.75
CA GLY A 97 -1.18 -9.99 8.76
C GLY A 97 -0.95 -10.61 7.38
N PHE A 98 -2.01 -10.57 6.57
CA PHE A 98 -1.98 -10.95 5.16
C PHE A 98 -2.89 -10.05 4.35
N GLY A 99 -2.75 -10.10 3.02
CA GLY A 99 -3.64 -9.42 2.08
C GLY A 99 -4.19 -10.36 1.03
N VAL A 100 -5.38 -10.05 0.54
CA VAL A 100 -6.02 -10.70 -0.60
C VAL A 100 -6.32 -9.65 -1.68
N GLU A 101 -6.09 -10.01 -2.93
CA GLU A 101 -6.28 -9.12 -4.08
C GLU A 101 -7.60 -9.42 -4.79
N ASP A 102 -8.02 -10.69 -4.82
CA ASP A 102 -9.30 -11.08 -5.39
C ASP A 102 -10.44 -10.71 -4.42
N PRO A 103 -11.43 -9.87 -4.83
CA PRO A 103 -12.60 -9.58 -4.02
C PRO A 103 -13.39 -10.83 -3.60
N ALA A 104 -13.35 -11.91 -4.38
CA ALA A 104 -14.00 -13.18 -4.05
C ALA A 104 -13.29 -13.97 -2.94
N GLU A 105 -12.04 -13.63 -2.62
CA GLU A 105 -11.28 -14.23 -1.51
C GLU A 105 -11.46 -13.46 -0.19
N ARG A 106 -12.26 -12.38 -0.19
CA ARG A 106 -12.63 -11.66 1.02
C ARG A 106 -13.44 -12.54 1.95
N VAL A 107 -13.38 -12.19 3.23
CA VAL A 107 -14.22 -12.79 4.26
C VAL A 107 -15.53 -12.02 4.30
N ASP A 108 -16.62 -12.63 3.82
CA ASP A 108 -17.91 -11.96 3.69
C ASP A 108 -18.50 -11.51 5.03
N SER A 109 -18.12 -12.19 6.13
CA SER A 109 -18.55 -11.80 7.48
C SER A 109 -17.88 -10.53 8.02
N LEU A 110 -16.86 -10.01 7.33
CA LEU A 110 -16.05 -8.88 7.80
C LEU A 110 -16.25 -7.63 6.92
N PRO A 111 -16.36 -6.44 7.52
CA PRO A 111 -16.32 -5.19 6.79
C PRO A 111 -14.89 -4.83 6.34
N TYR A 112 -14.77 -4.10 5.23
CA TYR A 112 -13.48 -3.63 4.70
C TYR A 112 -13.53 -2.14 4.35
N PRO A 113 -13.73 -1.25 5.32
CA PRO A 113 -13.67 0.19 5.08
C PRO A 113 -12.25 0.60 4.67
N THR A 114 -12.12 1.75 4.01
CA THR A 114 -10.81 2.38 3.75
C THR A 114 -10.20 2.94 5.04
N GLU A 115 -11.05 3.40 5.95
CA GLU A 115 -10.68 3.96 7.26
C GLU A 115 -11.38 3.15 8.37
N PRO A 116 -10.70 2.16 8.96
CA PRO A 116 -11.33 1.30 9.96
C PRO A 116 -11.55 1.99 11.30
N THR A 117 -12.64 1.64 11.95
CA THR A 117 -13.06 2.10 13.27
C THR A 117 -13.58 0.93 14.10
N LEU A 118 -13.69 1.09 15.43
CA LEU A 118 -14.19 0.01 16.29
C LEU A 118 -15.60 -0.43 15.86
N GLY A 119 -15.77 -1.73 15.60
CA GLY A 119 -16.99 -2.32 15.07
C GLY A 119 -17.15 -2.23 13.54
N ASP A 120 -16.31 -1.46 12.86
CA ASP A 120 -16.30 -1.32 11.39
C ASP A 120 -14.85 -1.39 10.87
N GLY A 121 -14.41 -2.61 10.58
CA GLY A 121 -13.05 -2.89 10.12
C GLY A 121 -12.01 -2.96 11.23
N LEU A 122 -12.40 -2.78 12.49
CA LEU A 122 -11.58 -3.06 13.67
C LEU A 122 -12.42 -3.77 14.73
N LEU A 123 -11.98 -4.95 15.15
CA LEU A 123 -12.57 -5.74 16.22
C LEU A 123 -11.54 -5.97 17.32
N ILE A 124 -11.96 -5.91 18.59
CA ILE A 124 -11.11 -6.35 19.70
C ILE A 124 -11.49 -7.79 20.02
N VAL A 125 -10.61 -8.72 19.69
CA VAL A 125 -10.84 -10.16 19.84
C VAL A 125 -10.16 -10.64 21.12
N GLU A 126 -10.94 -11.25 22.02
CA GLU A 126 -10.38 -11.96 23.17
C GLU A 126 -10.09 -13.42 22.78
N TYR A 127 -8.81 -13.79 22.87
CA TYR A 127 -8.30 -15.11 22.53
C TYR A 127 -7.27 -15.56 23.56
N ASP A 128 -7.47 -16.73 24.16
CA ASP A 128 -6.59 -17.33 25.18
C ASP A 128 -6.27 -16.41 26.38
N GLY A 129 -7.25 -15.59 26.78
CA GLY A 129 -7.10 -14.62 27.88
C GLY A 129 -6.32 -13.35 27.51
N GLU A 130 -5.91 -13.21 26.27
CA GLU A 130 -5.27 -12.01 25.71
C GLU A 130 -6.22 -11.29 24.75
N ARG A 131 -5.98 -9.98 24.56
CA ARG A 131 -6.76 -9.15 23.64
C ARG A 131 -5.93 -8.79 22.42
N TYR A 132 -6.56 -8.94 21.27
CA TYR A 132 -5.97 -8.65 19.98
C TYR A 132 -6.82 -7.64 19.22
N GLU A 133 -6.18 -6.69 18.56
CA GLU A 133 -6.84 -5.85 17.57
C GLU A 133 -6.81 -6.59 16.23
N PHE A 134 -8.00 -6.94 15.73
CA PHE A 134 -8.18 -7.52 14.42
C PHE A 134 -8.71 -6.46 13.46
N TRP A 135 -7.84 -6.01 12.56
CA TRP A 135 -8.13 -4.98 11.58
C TRP A 135 -8.41 -5.59 10.21
N THR A 136 -9.45 -5.12 9.55
CA THR A 136 -9.77 -5.38 8.15
C THR A 136 -10.01 -4.09 7.40
N ARG A 137 -9.31 -3.90 6.28
CA ARG A 137 -9.42 -2.66 5.49
C ARG A 137 -9.19 -2.85 4.01
N THR A 138 -9.74 -1.94 3.22
CA THR A 138 -9.42 -1.79 1.81
C THR A 138 -8.28 -0.79 1.64
N VAL A 139 -7.19 -1.20 1.02
CA VAL A 139 -6.06 -0.36 0.62
C VAL A 139 -6.10 -0.19 -0.89
N GLU A 140 -6.27 1.05 -1.35
CA GLU A 140 -6.13 1.38 -2.76
C GLU A 140 -4.65 1.40 -3.13
N ARG A 141 -4.21 0.46 -3.97
CA ARG A 141 -2.83 0.46 -4.48
C ARG A 141 -2.75 1.19 -5.81
N GLU A 142 -1.56 1.74 -6.09
CA GLU A 142 -1.25 2.21 -7.44
C GLU A 142 -1.40 1.03 -8.43
N PRO A 143 -2.06 1.24 -9.59
CA PRO A 143 -2.26 0.17 -10.55
C PRO A 143 -0.93 -0.43 -10.98
N GLY A 144 -0.82 -1.76 -11.06
CA GLY A 144 0.44 -2.45 -11.38
C GLY A 144 1.09 -1.98 -12.70
N ALA A 145 0.29 -1.54 -13.66
CA ALA A 145 0.76 -0.93 -14.91
C ALA A 145 1.57 0.37 -14.67
N VAL A 146 1.15 1.19 -13.71
CA VAL A 146 1.85 2.42 -13.29
C VAL A 146 3.19 2.07 -12.66
N VAL A 147 3.21 1.08 -11.76
CA VAL A 147 4.43 0.60 -11.12
C VAL A 147 5.42 0.02 -12.14
N ALA A 148 4.94 -0.77 -13.10
CA ALA A 148 5.76 -1.35 -14.17
C ALA A 148 6.36 -0.27 -15.09
N GLN A 149 5.56 0.75 -15.46
CA GLN A 149 6.05 1.87 -16.26
C GLN A 149 7.15 2.64 -15.54
N ARG A 150 6.96 2.92 -14.25
CA ARG A 150 7.95 3.64 -13.45
C ARG A 150 9.23 2.83 -13.22
N THR A 151 9.09 1.54 -12.94
CA THR A 151 10.23 0.68 -12.57
C THR A 151 11.01 0.17 -13.78
N LEU A 152 10.38 0.03 -14.95
CA LEU A 152 11.01 -0.51 -16.16
C LEU A 152 11.19 0.52 -17.28
N LEU A 153 10.13 1.23 -17.67
CA LEU A 153 10.22 2.16 -18.80
C LEU A 153 11.08 3.40 -18.49
N GLN A 154 10.95 3.99 -17.29
CA GLN A 154 11.74 5.18 -16.95
C GLN A 154 13.26 4.91 -16.96
N PRO A 155 13.79 3.83 -16.34
CA PRO A 155 15.23 3.53 -16.42
C PRO A 155 15.71 3.25 -17.85
N VAL A 156 14.91 2.54 -18.66
CA VAL A 156 15.27 2.25 -20.05
C VAL A 156 15.29 3.52 -20.90
N ALA A 157 14.30 4.39 -20.77
CA ALA A 157 14.25 5.68 -21.47
C ALA A 157 15.43 6.58 -21.07
N PHE A 158 15.76 6.62 -19.77
CA PHE A 158 16.92 7.33 -19.27
C PHE A 158 18.22 6.79 -19.88
N LEU A 159 18.40 5.47 -19.90
CA LEU A 159 19.61 4.83 -20.44
C LEU A 159 19.73 5.09 -21.96
N ALA A 160 18.63 4.99 -22.70
CA ALA A 160 18.61 5.33 -24.12
C ALA A 160 18.97 6.80 -24.35
N GLY A 161 18.45 7.71 -23.53
CA GLY A 161 18.79 9.12 -23.57
C GLY A 161 20.27 9.37 -23.31
N PHE A 162 20.83 8.75 -22.28
CA PHE A 162 22.25 8.82 -21.96
C PHE A 162 23.13 8.35 -23.13
N LEU A 163 22.81 7.20 -23.72
CA LEU A 163 23.55 6.66 -24.87
C LEU A 163 23.46 7.58 -26.09
N ALA A 164 22.31 8.22 -26.33
CA ALA A 164 22.16 9.20 -27.41
C ALA A 164 23.05 10.44 -27.19
N VAL A 165 23.19 10.95 -25.96
CA VAL A 165 24.11 12.04 -25.65
C VAL A 165 25.56 11.63 -25.90
N VAL A 166 25.97 10.45 -25.43
CA VAL A 166 27.34 9.92 -25.64
C VAL A 166 27.65 9.76 -27.14
N ALA A 167 26.72 9.19 -27.90
CA ALA A 167 26.84 9.05 -29.35
C ALA A 167 26.94 10.41 -30.05
N GLY A 168 26.13 11.38 -29.65
CA GLY A 168 26.18 12.75 -30.16
C GLY A 168 27.54 13.42 -29.91
N ALA A 169 28.08 13.28 -28.69
CA ALA A 169 29.41 13.79 -28.34
C ALA A 169 30.52 13.13 -29.18
N ALA A 170 30.48 11.80 -29.33
CA ALA A 170 31.46 11.06 -30.13
C ALA A 170 31.44 11.45 -31.61
N VAL A 171 30.25 11.63 -32.20
CA VAL A 171 30.09 12.09 -33.59
C VAL A 171 30.60 13.53 -33.76
N GLY A 172 30.33 14.40 -32.80
CA GLY A 172 30.84 15.78 -32.78
C GLY A 172 32.37 15.84 -32.72
N LEU A 173 32.99 15.05 -31.85
CA LEU A 173 34.44 14.92 -31.72
C LEU A 173 35.09 14.36 -33.00
N ARG A 174 34.49 13.34 -33.61
CA ARG A 174 34.98 12.74 -34.86
C ARG A 174 34.94 13.72 -36.02
N GLY A 175 33.89 14.53 -36.11
CA GLY A 175 33.77 15.59 -37.13
C GLY A 175 34.81 16.70 -36.97
N ARG A 176 35.35 16.90 -35.77
CA ARG A 176 36.41 17.88 -35.48
C ARG A 176 37.82 17.34 -35.79
N LEU A 177 38.03 16.03 -35.69
CA LEU A 177 39.33 15.38 -35.88
C LEU A 177 39.58 14.87 -37.31
N GLY A 178 38.54 14.69 -38.14
CA GLY A 178 38.66 14.25 -39.53
C GLY A 178 38.52 15.35 -40.57
N GLY A 179 38.67 16.62 -40.16
CA GLY A 179 38.45 17.81 -40.98
C GLY A 179 39.73 18.52 -41.45
N ASP A 180 40.90 17.92 -41.27
CA ASP A 180 42.17 18.36 -41.87
C ASP A 180 42.43 17.66 -43.21
#